data_AF-M0C3Y7-F1
#
_entry.id   AF-M0C3Y7-F1
#
_cell.length_a   1.000
_cell.length_b   1.000
_cell.length_c   1.000
_cell.angle_alpha   90.00
_cell.angle_beta   90.00
_cell.angle_gamma   90.00
#
_symmetry.space_group_name_H-M   'P 1'
#
loop_
_entity.id
_entity.type
_entity.pdbx_description
1 polymer ?
#
loop_
_entity_poly.entity_id
_entity_poly.type
_entity_poly.pdbx_seq_one_letter_code
_entity_poly.pdbx_strand_id
1 'polypeptide(L)'
;MATTNVDRIDDLEELFHHKLAQMYYTEQELVEALDEMAINASNERMSEGFADHRDETRTHVQRLEEVFAALDRPAERRENPVLDALEQERATLEDAIEDDDMLDMAYLNAAMMTERIEMTSYEGLTTMANKIGYDNEIKKPLKSNHDEEESTYRELSAMETASDMKSLWDRLTPS
;
A
#
# COMPACT_ATOMS: atom_id res chain seq x y z
N MET A 1 -21.57 8.53 5.00
CA MET A 1 -21.03 7.18 5.11
C MET A 1 -21.72 6.33 4.06
N ALA A 2 -21.07 6.13 2.92
CA ALA A 2 -21.55 5.17 1.93
C ALA A 2 -21.46 3.79 2.58
N THR A 3 -22.57 3.10 2.68
CA THR A 3 -22.59 1.70 3.11
C THR A 3 -22.02 0.88 1.96
N THR A 4 -20.77 0.44 2.08
CA THR A 4 -20.21 -0.56 1.18
C THR A 4 -21.07 -1.81 1.32
N ASN A 5 -21.89 -2.10 0.32
CA ASN A 5 -22.77 -3.26 0.32
C ASN A 5 -21.88 -4.48 0.08
N VAL A 6 -21.40 -5.10 1.17
CA VAL A 6 -20.64 -6.34 1.08
C VAL A 6 -21.62 -7.42 0.64
N ASP A 7 -21.42 -7.99 -0.54
CA ASP A 7 -22.13 -9.20 -0.96
C ASP A 7 -22.03 -10.25 0.15
N ARG A 8 -23.03 -11.10 0.28
CA ARG A 8 -22.99 -12.16 1.31
C ARG A 8 -21.79 -13.07 1.05
N ILE A 9 -20.91 -13.20 2.05
CA ILE A 9 -19.74 -14.09 2.03
C ILE A 9 -20.13 -15.35 2.81
N ASP A 10 -20.23 -16.47 2.11
CA ASP A 10 -20.72 -17.74 2.63
C ASP A 10 -19.59 -18.73 2.98
N ASP A 11 -18.39 -18.58 2.39
CA ASP A 11 -17.25 -19.44 2.64
C ASP A 11 -15.88 -18.74 2.56
N LEU A 12 -14.81 -19.53 2.77
CA LEU A 12 -13.44 -19.05 2.80
C LEU A 12 -12.93 -18.62 1.41
N GLU A 13 -13.41 -19.25 0.35
CA GLU A 13 -13.03 -18.93 -1.02
C GLU A 13 -13.65 -17.59 -1.44
N GLU A 14 -14.92 -17.36 -1.12
CA GLU A 14 -15.57 -16.05 -1.31
C GLU A 14 -14.88 -14.94 -0.49
N LEU A 15 -14.47 -15.22 0.75
CA LEU A 15 -13.70 -14.26 1.55
C LEU A 15 -12.33 -13.96 0.92
N PHE A 16 -11.64 -14.98 0.41
CA PHE A 16 -10.37 -14.81 -0.28
C PHE A 16 -10.54 -13.92 -1.52
N HIS A 17 -11.54 -14.19 -2.36
CA HIS A 17 -11.81 -13.37 -3.55
C HIS A 17 -12.17 -11.94 -3.19
N HIS A 18 -13.00 -11.74 -2.17
CA HIS A 18 -13.33 -10.41 -1.67
C HIS A 18 -12.07 -9.64 -1.27
N LYS A 19 -11.16 -10.28 -0.53
CA LYS A 19 -9.91 -9.65 -0.07
C LYS A 19 -8.90 -9.45 -1.21
N LEU A 20 -8.85 -10.35 -2.19
CA LEU A 20 -8.02 -10.20 -3.37
C LEU A 20 -8.47 -8.99 -4.20
N ALA A 21 -9.78 -8.81 -4.36
CA ALA A 21 -10.37 -7.67 -5.04
C ALA A 21 -10.12 -6.33 -4.31
N GLN A 22 -10.11 -6.36 -2.98
CA GLN A 22 -9.70 -5.19 -2.18
C GLN A 22 -8.22 -4.88 -2.36
N MET A 23 -7.35 -5.88 -2.38
CA MET A 23 -5.93 -5.68 -2.61
C MET A 23 -5.66 -5.14 -4.02
N TYR A 24 -6.34 -5.68 -5.04
CA TYR A 24 -6.22 -5.18 -6.41
C TYR A 24 -6.68 -3.74 -6.57
N TYR A 25 -7.77 -3.36 -5.87
CA TYR A 25 -8.16 -1.97 -5.78
C TYR A 25 -7.09 -1.12 -5.09
N THR A 26 -6.57 -1.56 -3.93
CA THR A 26 -5.52 -0.86 -3.17
C THR A 26 -4.35 -0.49 -4.07
N GLU A 27 -3.75 -1.49 -4.72
CA GLU A 27 -2.57 -1.30 -5.58
C GLU A 27 -2.83 -0.29 -6.70
N GLN A 28 -4.03 -0.29 -7.27
CA GLN A 28 -4.39 0.64 -8.34
C GLN A 28 -4.51 2.08 -7.84
N GLU A 29 -5.11 2.31 -6.68
CA GLU A 29 -5.21 3.64 -6.08
C GLU A 29 -3.83 4.15 -5.64
N LEU A 30 -2.97 3.27 -5.12
CA LEU A 30 -1.63 3.62 -4.69
C LEU A 30 -0.73 4.07 -5.83
N VAL A 31 -0.91 3.56 -7.05
CA VAL A 31 -0.14 4.07 -8.22
C VAL A 31 -0.35 5.58 -8.42
N GLU A 32 -1.55 6.09 -8.21
CA GLU A 32 -1.85 7.52 -8.34
C GLU A 32 -1.32 8.30 -7.12
N ALA A 33 -1.61 7.83 -5.91
CA ALA A 33 -1.15 8.48 -4.67
C ALA A 33 0.39 8.58 -4.60
N LEU A 34 1.11 7.52 -4.99
CA LEU A 34 2.58 7.51 -4.99
C LEU A 34 3.17 8.44 -6.05
N ASP A 35 2.49 8.64 -7.18
CA ASP A 35 2.91 9.62 -8.19
C ASP A 35 2.80 11.05 -7.63
N GLU A 36 1.70 11.37 -6.95
CA GLU A 36 1.50 12.66 -6.28
C GLU A 36 2.54 12.89 -5.19
N MET A 37 2.74 11.91 -4.30
CA MET A 37 3.74 11.99 -3.23
C MET A 37 5.16 12.16 -3.79
N ALA A 38 5.50 11.47 -4.88
CA ALA A 38 6.80 11.63 -5.53
C ALA A 38 7.01 13.04 -6.08
N ILE A 39 5.96 13.68 -6.60
CA ILE A 39 6.04 15.05 -7.15
C ILE A 39 6.12 16.09 -6.03
N ASN A 40 5.38 15.88 -4.94
CA ASN A 40 5.18 16.88 -3.89
C ASN A 40 6.17 16.76 -2.73
N ALA A 41 6.86 15.62 -2.57
CA ALA A 41 7.89 15.47 -1.55
C ALA A 41 9.07 16.41 -1.82
N SER A 42 9.50 17.14 -0.79
CA SER A 42 10.60 18.11 -0.90
C SER A 42 11.96 17.44 -0.76
N ASN A 43 12.00 16.34 0.00
CA ASN A 43 13.18 15.53 0.20
C ASN A 43 13.42 14.63 -1.03
N GLU A 44 14.55 14.85 -1.72
CA GLU A 44 14.92 14.11 -2.94
C GLU A 44 14.87 12.58 -2.74
N ARG A 45 15.34 12.09 -1.59
CA ARG A 45 15.33 10.65 -1.31
C ARG A 45 13.93 10.09 -1.11
N MET A 46 13.02 10.88 -0.53
CA MET A 46 11.61 10.48 -0.41
C MET A 46 10.91 10.51 -1.75
N SER A 47 11.13 11.57 -2.54
CA SER A 47 10.60 11.69 -3.91
C SER A 47 11.02 10.50 -4.78
N GLU A 48 12.31 10.14 -4.77
CA GLU A 48 12.83 8.97 -5.48
C GLU A 48 12.22 7.67 -4.94
N GLY A 49 12.15 7.50 -3.63
CA GLY A 49 11.58 6.31 -3.00
C GLY A 49 10.11 6.08 -3.38
N PHE A 50 9.29 7.13 -3.40
CA PHE A 50 7.89 7.01 -3.84
C PHE A 50 7.78 6.71 -5.34
N ALA A 51 8.64 7.29 -6.17
CA ALA A 51 8.66 7.00 -7.61
C ALA A 51 9.06 5.56 -7.92
N ASP A 52 10.06 5.02 -7.20
CA ASP A 52 10.50 3.63 -7.31
C ASP A 52 9.39 2.69 -6.83
N HIS A 53 8.79 2.97 -5.67
CA HIS A 53 7.71 2.16 -5.14
C HIS A 53 6.48 2.17 -6.05
N ARG A 54 6.10 3.31 -6.64
CA ARG A 54 5.02 3.39 -7.65
C ARG A 54 5.23 2.42 -8.82
N ASP A 55 6.47 2.27 -9.28
CA ASP A 55 6.79 1.37 -10.39
C ASP A 55 6.78 -0.10 -9.95
N GLU A 56 7.10 -0.38 -8.69
CA GLU A 56 6.92 -1.68 -8.05
C GLU A 56 5.43 -2.04 -7.90
N THR A 57 4.61 -1.12 -7.36
CA THR A 57 3.14 -1.23 -7.25
C THR A 57 2.48 -1.54 -8.60
N ARG A 58 2.94 -0.92 -9.70
CA ARG A 58 2.46 -1.27 -11.06
C ARG A 58 2.73 -2.73 -11.43
N THR A 59 3.80 -3.32 -10.92
CA THR A 59 4.12 -4.74 -11.07
C THR A 59 3.27 -5.61 -10.15
N HIS A 60 2.96 -5.13 -8.93
CA HIS A 60 2.03 -5.79 -8.01
C HIS A 60 0.63 -5.93 -8.60
N VAL A 61 0.11 -4.87 -9.23
CA VAL A 61 -1.16 -4.88 -9.99
C VAL A 61 -1.16 -6.03 -11.02
N GLN A 62 -0.10 -6.14 -11.83
CA GLN A 62 0.01 -7.19 -12.85
C GLN A 62 0.03 -8.59 -12.25
N ARG A 63 0.73 -8.78 -11.13
CA ARG A 63 0.77 -10.06 -10.40
C ARG A 63 -0.59 -10.43 -9.82
N LEU A 64 -1.37 -9.47 -9.35
CA LEU A 64 -2.74 -9.73 -8.90
C LEU A 64 -3.66 -10.13 -10.06
N GLU A 65 -3.46 -9.55 -11.25
CA GLU A 65 -4.15 -10.00 -12.47
C GLU A 65 -3.79 -11.44 -12.85
N GLU A 66 -2.52 -11.85 -12.68
CA GLU A 66 -2.11 -13.25 -12.84
C GLU A 66 -2.80 -14.16 -11.83
N VAL A 67 -2.97 -13.73 -10.58
CA VAL A 67 -3.68 -14.49 -9.55
C VAL A 67 -5.17 -14.65 -9.92
N PHE A 68 -5.83 -13.59 -10.38
CA PHE A 68 -7.21 -13.67 -10.88
C PHE A 68 -7.34 -14.64 -12.06
N ALA A 69 -6.42 -14.58 -13.02
CA ALA A 69 -6.40 -15.49 -14.16
C ALA A 69 -6.19 -16.95 -13.73
N ALA A 70 -5.31 -17.22 -12.77
CA ALA A 70 -5.08 -18.56 -12.22
C ALA A 70 -6.31 -19.13 -11.48
N LEU A 71 -7.20 -18.27 -11.01
CA LEU A 71 -8.48 -18.63 -10.38
C LEU A 71 -9.62 -18.82 -11.40
N ASP A 72 -9.34 -18.64 -12.70
CA ASP A 72 -10.35 -18.57 -13.78
C ASP A 72 -11.46 -17.54 -13.47
N ARG A 73 -11.04 -16.38 -12.91
CA ARG A 73 -11.94 -15.27 -12.58
C ARG A 73 -11.47 -13.97 -13.23
N PRO A 74 -12.39 -13.10 -13.64
CA PRO A 74 -12.02 -11.75 -14.05
C PRO A 74 -11.46 -10.98 -12.86
N ALA A 75 -10.46 -10.14 -13.10
CA ALA A 75 -10.02 -9.16 -12.12
C ALA A 75 -11.18 -8.21 -11.80
N GLU A 76 -11.54 -8.13 -10.52
CA GLU A 76 -12.57 -7.23 -10.04
C GLU A 76 -11.99 -6.29 -8.97
N ARG A 77 -12.41 -5.03 -9.02
CA ARG A 77 -12.05 -4.02 -8.03
C ARG A 77 -13.14 -3.97 -6.98
N ARG A 78 -12.74 -3.96 -5.70
CA ARG A 78 -13.64 -3.64 -4.59
C ARG A 78 -12.98 -2.62 -3.69
N GLU A 79 -13.72 -1.57 -3.36
CA GLU A 79 -13.25 -0.50 -2.47
C GLU A 79 -12.66 -1.07 -1.18
N ASN A 80 -11.60 -0.41 -0.70
CA ASN A 80 -10.96 -0.72 0.56
C ASN A 80 -11.12 0.48 1.51
N PRO A 81 -12.18 0.52 2.33
CA PRO A 81 -12.49 1.69 3.16
C PRO A 81 -11.40 2.06 4.17
N VAL A 82 -10.50 1.12 4.50
CA VAL A 82 -9.38 1.38 5.41
C VAL A 82 -8.31 2.19 4.68
N LEU A 83 -7.98 1.79 3.45
CA LEU A 83 -7.05 2.54 2.60
C LEU A 83 -7.65 3.90 2.22
N ASP A 84 -8.90 3.94 1.77
CA ASP A 84 -9.55 5.17 1.33
C ASP A 84 -9.55 6.23 2.45
N ALA A 85 -9.73 5.81 3.71
CA ALA A 85 -9.68 6.69 4.86
C ALA A 85 -8.25 7.19 5.16
N LEU A 86 -7.23 6.34 4.99
CA LEU A 86 -5.84 6.73 5.16
C LEU A 86 -5.40 7.72 4.07
N GLU A 87 -5.78 7.44 2.83
CA GLU A 87 -5.49 8.30 1.68
C GLU A 87 -6.19 9.65 1.79
N GLN A 88 -7.45 9.65 2.24
CA GLN A 88 -8.17 10.89 2.55
C GLN A 88 -7.48 11.73 3.63
N GLU A 89 -6.95 11.10 4.68
CA GLU A 89 -6.17 11.81 5.72
C GLU A 89 -4.89 12.40 5.13
N ARG A 90 -4.14 11.61 4.34
CA ARG A 90 -2.90 12.05 3.65
C ARG A 90 -3.17 13.28 2.80
N ALA A 91 -4.16 13.23 1.90
CA ALA A 91 -4.51 14.34 1.03
C ALA A 91 -4.99 15.58 1.82
N THR A 92 -5.74 15.37 2.92
CA THR A 92 -6.17 16.47 3.78
C THR A 92 -4.99 17.17 4.46
N LEU A 93 -3.97 16.42 4.89
CA LEU A 93 -2.76 16.97 5.48
C LEU A 93 -1.89 17.67 4.42
N GLU A 94 -1.79 17.11 3.23
CA GLU A 94 -1.10 17.73 2.09
C GLU A 94 -1.65 19.13 1.78
N ASP A 95 -2.97 19.27 1.72
CA ASP A 95 -3.63 20.57 1.50
C ASP A 95 -3.46 21.55 2.68
N ALA A 96 -3.26 21.04 3.90
CA ALA A 96 -3.26 21.84 5.12
C ALA A 96 -1.86 22.27 5.59
N ILE A 97 -0.80 21.59 5.13
CA ILE A 97 0.57 21.81 5.57
C ILE A 97 1.33 22.64 4.51
N GLU A 98 1.73 23.86 4.89
CA GLU A 98 2.54 24.73 4.03
C GLU A 98 4.05 24.52 4.20
N ASP A 99 4.48 23.86 5.28
CA ASP A 99 5.90 23.63 5.59
C ASP A 99 6.37 22.29 5.01
N ASP A 100 7.32 22.36 4.08
CA ASP A 100 7.84 21.22 3.34
C ASP A 100 8.35 20.07 4.24
N ASP A 101 9.03 20.41 5.36
CA ASP A 101 9.54 19.41 6.29
C ASP A 101 8.41 18.71 7.05
N MET A 102 7.36 19.45 7.43
CA MET A 102 6.16 18.86 8.04
C MET A 102 5.38 17.99 7.04
N LEU A 103 5.35 18.38 5.77
CA LEU A 103 4.66 17.62 4.72
C LEU A 103 5.37 16.29 4.45
N ASP A 104 6.70 16.32 4.30
CA ASP A 104 7.51 15.11 4.16
C ASP A 104 7.29 14.17 5.35
N MET A 105 7.13 14.70 6.57
CA MET A 105 6.81 13.86 7.72
C MET A 105 5.42 13.23 7.67
N ALA A 106 4.42 13.96 7.19
CA ALA A 106 3.08 13.41 6.98
C ALA A 106 3.11 12.28 5.94
N TYR A 107 3.83 12.48 4.83
CA TYR A 107 4.03 11.45 3.81
C TYR A 107 4.74 10.21 4.33
N LEU A 108 5.85 10.37 5.08
CA LEU A 108 6.56 9.22 5.64
C LEU A 108 5.65 8.40 6.55
N ASN A 109 4.84 9.07 7.38
CA ASN A 109 3.91 8.37 8.26
C ASN A 109 2.79 7.65 7.49
N ALA A 110 2.18 8.31 6.51
CA ALA A 110 1.14 7.73 5.66
C ALA A 110 1.66 6.51 4.88
N ALA A 111 2.85 6.62 4.28
CA ALA A 111 3.50 5.50 3.58
C ALA A 111 3.73 4.31 4.53
N MET A 112 4.37 4.52 5.68
CA MET A 112 4.60 3.45 6.66
C MET A 112 3.32 2.76 7.16
N MET A 113 2.22 3.52 7.28
CA MET A 113 0.91 2.95 7.62
C MET A 113 0.33 2.12 6.48
N THR A 114 0.47 2.60 5.24
CA THR A 114 0.05 1.91 4.02
C THR A 114 0.77 0.57 3.89
N GLU A 115 2.10 0.54 3.94
CA GLU A 115 2.89 -0.70 3.86
C GLU A 115 2.42 -1.75 4.87
N ARG A 116 2.13 -1.34 6.11
CA ARG A 116 1.65 -2.26 7.16
C ARG A 116 0.29 -2.85 6.82
N ILE A 117 -0.60 -2.07 6.21
CA ILE A 117 -1.90 -2.54 5.72
C ILE A 117 -1.69 -3.56 4.60
N GLU A 118 -0.81 -3.29 3.65
CA GLU A 118 -0.53 -4.18 2.51
C GLU A 118 0.13 -5.48 2.95
N MET A 119 1.20 -5.40 3.74
CA MET A 119 1.85 -6.58 4.34
C MET A 119 0.83 -7.46 5.08
N THR A 120 0.01 -6.87 5.96
CA THR A 120 -1.01 -7.63 6.71
C THR A 120 -2.06 -8.24 5.78
N SER A 121 -2.43 -7.53 4.70
CA SER A 121 -3.40 -8.01 3.72
C SER A 121 -2.86 -9.20 2.91
N TYR A 122 -1.60 -9.12 2.46
CA TYR A 122 -0.92 -10.21 1.76
C TYR A 122 -0.66 -11.43 2.65
N GLU A 123 -0.30 -11.24 3.92
CA GLU A 123 -0.21 -12.32 4.91
C GLU A 123 -1.56 -13.04 5.08
N GLY A 124 -2.65 -12.27 5.15
CA GLY A 124 -4.01 -12.77 5.20
C GLY A 124 -4.38 -13.59 3.95
N LEU A 125 -4.15 -13.04 2.76
CA LEU A 125 -4.37 -13.73 1.48
C LEU A 125 -3.58 -15.03 1.38
N THR A 126 -2.29 -14.98 1.74
CA THR A 126 -1.42 -16.16 1.76
C THR A 126 -1.92 -17.22 2.73
N THR A 127 -2.38 -16.81 3.92
CA THR A 127 -2.97 -17.72 4.91
C THR A 127 -4.22 -18.40 4.37
N MET A 128 -5.12 -17.64 3.75
CA MET A 128 -6.35 -18.17 3.15
C MET A 128 -6.06 -19.12 1.98
N ALA A 129 -5.18 -18.72 1.04
CA ALA A 129 -4.77 -19.55 -0.09
C ALA A 129 -4.19 -20.90 0.36
N ASN A 130 -3.39 -20.90 1.43
CA ASN A 130 -2.86 -22.14 2.03
C ASN A 130 -3.95 -23.03 2.63
N LYS A 131 -5.00 -22.44 3.24
CA LYS A 131 -6.11 -23.20 3.84
C LYS A 131 -7.07 -23.77 2.81
N ILE A 132 -7.32 -23.03 1.73
CA ILE A 132 -8.12 -23.50 0.58
C ILE A 132 -7.37 -24.61 -0.16
N GLY A 133 -6.03 -24.55 -0.18
CA GLY A 133 -5.19 -25.53 -0.87
C GLY A 133 -4.85 -25.10 -2.29
N TYR A 134 -4.86 -23.80 -2.58
CA TYR A 134 -4.45 -23.27 -3.88
C TYR A 134 -2.98 -23.54 -4.19
N ASP A 135 -2.67 -23.61 -5.47
CA ASP A 135 -1.34 -23.93 -5.99
C ASP A 135 -0.40 -22.72 -5.99
N ASN A 136 0.86 -22.98 -6.37
CA ASN A 136 1.91 -21.97 -6.35
C ASN A 136 1.71 -20.84 -7.38
N GLU A 137 0.89 -21.06 -8.41
CA GLU A 137 0.51 -20.00 -9.36
C GLU A 137 -0.27 -18.87 -8.69
N ILE A 138 -1.00 -19.16 -7.60
CA ILE A 138 -1.68 -18.15 -6.78
C ILE A 138 -0.80 -17.68 -5.62
N LYS A 139 -0.11 -18.61 -4.94
CA LYS A 139 0.61 -18.30 -3.70
C LYS A 139 1.90 -17.51 -3.92
N LYS A 140 2.64 -17.77 -5.01
CA LYS A 140 3.93 -17.11 -5.25
C LYS A 140 3.79 -15.61 -5.56
N PRO A 141 2.87 -15.17 -6.45
CA PRO A 141 2.68 -13.73 -6.70
C PRO A 141 2.35 -12.96 -5.42
N LEU A 142 1.42 -13.46 -4.59
CA LEU A 142 1.05 -12.85 -3.31
C LEU A 142 2.25 -12.72 -2.36
N LYS A 143 3.11 -13.75 -2.31
CA LYS A 143 4.33 -13.71 -1.50
C LYS A 143 5.35 -12.72 -2.08
N SER A 144 5.49 -12.64 -3.40
CA SER A 144 6.41 -11.70 -4.02
C SER A 144 6.05 -10.25 -3.73
N ASN A 145 4.76 -9.88 -3.82
CA ASN A 145 4.32 -8.53 -3.44
C ASN A 145 4.61 -8.27 -1.95
N HIS A 146 4.22 -9.19 -1.05
CA HIS A 146 4.53 -9.08 0.38
C HIS A 146 6.03 -8.84 0.68
N ASP A 147 6.91 -9.61 0.03
CA ASP A 147 8.35 -9.50 0.27
C ASP A 147 8.92 -8.16 -0.21
N GLU A 148 8.32 -7.60 -1.26
CA GLU A 148 8.62 -6.27 -1.79
C GLU A 148 8.09 -5.18 -0.84
N GLU A 149 6.84 -5.25 -0.35
CA GLU A 149 6.33 -4.32 0.68
C GLU A 149 7.17 -4.36 1.97
N GLU A 150 7.61 -5.55 2.38
CA GLU A 150 8.46 -5.68 3.54
C GLU A 150 9.81 -4.96 3.32
N SER A 151 10.35 -4.99 2.10
CA SER A 151 11.55 -4.26 1.73
C SER A 151 11.31 -2.76 1.78
N THR A 152 10.24 -2.28 1.14
CA THR A 152 9.85 -0.86 1.12
C THR A 152 9.64 -0.32 2.54
N TYR A 153 8.89 -1.04 3.38
CA TYR A 153 8.70 -0.68 4.78
C TYR A 153 10.02 -0.56 5.55
N ARG A 154 10.98 -1.47 5.32
CA ARG A 154 12.30 -1.40 5.98
C ARG A 154 13.08 -0.19 5.53
N GLU A 155 12.98 0.19 4.25
CA GLU A 155 13.63 1.39 3.72
C GLU A 155 13.04 2.66 4.33
N LEU A 156 11.70 2.80 4.33
CA LEU A 156 10.99 3.91 4.98
C LEU A 156 11.31 4.00 6.48
N SER A 157 11.25 2.88 7.19
CA SER A 157 11.61 2.83 8.61
C SER A 157 13.07 3.20 8.87
N ALA A 158 13.98 2.94 7.93
CA ALA A 158 15.37 3.35 8.08
C ALA A 158 15.54 4.85 7.86
N MET A 159 14.71 5.46 6.99
CA MET A 159 14.72 6.91 6.76
C MET A 159 14.45 7.70 8.04
N GLU A 160 13.57 7.22 8.93
CA GLU A 160 13.28 7.84 10.24
C GLU A 160 14.56 8.16 11.04
N THR A 161 15.58 7.29 10.93
CA THR A 161 16.83 7.37 11.69
C THR A 161 18.02 7.91 10.90
N ALA A 162 17.84 8.20 9.61
CA ALA A 162 18.91 8.66 8.72
C ALA A 162 19.33 10.10 9.03
N SER A 163 20.56 10.47 8.63
CA SER A 163 21.13 11.81 8.94
C SER A 163 20.31 12.96 8.35
N ASP A 164 19.75 12.78 7.15
CA ASP A 164 18.96 13.82 6.48
C ASP A 164 17.63 14.04 7.21
N MET A 165 17.01 12.94 7.67
CA MET A 165 15.81 13.00 8.49
C MET A 165 16.10 13.53 9.90
N LYS A 166 17.28 13.24 10.47
CA LYS A 166 17.73 13.88 11.71
C LYS A 166 17.79 15.40 11.58
N SER A 167 18.31 15.92 10.47
CA SER A 167 18.31 17.35 10.22
C SER A 167 16.89 17.91 10.07
N LEU A 168 15.95 17.12 9.55
CA LEU A 168 14.54 17.46 9.53
C LEU A 168 13.95 17.49 10.96
N TRP A 169 14.20 16.45 11.76
CA TRP A 169 13.74 16.38 13.15
C TRP A 169 14.27 17.52 14.03
N ASP A 170 15.55 17.86 13.87
CA ASP A 170 16.17 18.98 14.59
C ASP A 170 15.49 20.32 14.24
N ARG A 171 14.97 20.48 13.01
CA ARG A 171 14.21 21.66 12.57
C ARG A 171 12.77 21.69 13.11
N LEU A 172 12.09 20.54 13.16
CA LEU A 172 10.72 20.43 13.66
C LEU A 172 10.61 20.42 15.20
N THR A 173 11.69 20.00 15.88
CA THR A 173 11.75 19.91 17.34
C THR A 173 12.90 20.73 17.93
N PRO A 174 12.95 22.05 17.65
CA PRO A 174 14.04 22.88 18.16
C PRO A 174 13.98 22.95 19.69
N SER A 175 15.09 22.59 20.33
CA SER A 175 15.28 22.62 21.79
C SER A 175 15.25 24.03 22.37
#